data_AF-A0A7L9QC04-F1
#
_entry.id   AF-A0A7L9QC04-F1
#
_cell.length_a   1.000
_cell.length_b   1.000
_cell.length_c   1.000
_cell.angle_alpha   90.00
_cell.angle_beta   90.00
_cell.angle_gamma   90.00
#
_symmetry.space_group_name_H-M   'P 1'
#
loop_
_entity.id
_entity.type
_entity.pdbx_description
1 polymer ?
#
loop_
_entity_poly.entity_id
_entity_poly.type
_entity_poly.pdbx_seq_one_letter_code
_entity_poly.pdbx_strand_id
1 'polypeptide(L)'
;MNRESFRRFESDVEIERMRQVNKWGEQHYHDGTSRAGDDMAANRARSSCDARAALGLCTWRDILNKEIAEAFAERDPIKLRTELVQCAAVIAAWLEDIDSRETK
;
A
#
# COMPACT_ATOMS: atom_id res chain seq x y z
N MET A 1 -1.94 9.18 -12.90
CA MET A 1 -0.54 9.58 -12.71
C MET A 1 0.09 10.24 -13.91
N ASN A 2 0.17 11.57 -13.86
CA ASN A 2 1.05 12.31 -14.77
C ASN A 2 2.52 12.16 -14.32
N ARG A 3 3.47 12.46 -15.22
CA ARG A 3 4.90 12.23 -15.00
C ARG A 3 5.49 13.10 -13.88
N GLU A 4 4.90 14.25 -13.59
CA GLU A 4 5.39 15.18 -12.56
C GLU A 4 4.94 14.74 -11.17
N SER A 5 3.66 14.38 -11.01
CA SER A 5 3.12 13.81 -9.76
C SER A 5 3.86 12.53 -9.38
N PHE A 6 4.22 11.69 -10.36
CA PHE A 6 5.02 10.49 -10.07
C PHE A 6 6.41 10.82 -9.55
N ARG A 7 7.12 11.79 -10.16
CA ARG A 7 8.46 12.20 -9.70
C ARG A 7 8.43 12.79 -8.29
N ARG A 8 7.37 13.52 -7.94
CA ARG A 8 7.19 14.04 -6.58
C ARG A 8 7.04 12.91 -5.58
N PHE A 9 6.19 11.92 -5.87
CA PHE A 9 6.05 10.72 -5.05
C PHE A 9 7.39 9.99 -4.86
N GLU A 10 8.14 9.74 -5.94
CA GLU A 10 9.46 9.10 -5.87
C GLU A 10 10.42 9.90 -4.97
N SER A 11 10.50 11.22 -5.15
CA SER A 11 11.35 12.10 -4.35
C SER A 11 10.97 12.10 -2.87
N ASP A 12 9.69 12.16 -2.54
CA ASP A 12 9.22 12.18 -1.15
C ASP A 12 9.52 10.85 -0.45
N VAL A 13 9.32 9.72 -1.15
CA VAL A 13 9.67 8.39 -0.65
C VAL A 13 11.17 8.23 -0.47
N GLU A 14 11.98 8.70 -1.43
CA GLU A 14 13.44 8.67 -1.33
C GLU A 14 13.95 9.46 -0.11
N ILE A 15 13.48 10.69 0.06
CA ILE A 15 13.84 11.56 1.21
C ILE A 15 13.47 10.88 2.52
N GLU A 16 12.28 10.31 2.62
CA GLU A 16 11.84 9.62 3.84
C GLU A 16 12.67 8.34 4.10
N ARG A 17 12.96 7.57 3.04
CA ARG A 17 13.82 6.39 3.16
C ARG A 17 15.22 6.76 3.66
N MET A 18 15.82 7.82 3.13
CA MET A 18 17.11 8.33 3.59
C MET A 18 17.06 8.76 5.06
N ARG A 19 15.98 9.44 5.49
CA ARG A 19 15.78 9.81 6.91
C ARG A 19 15.72 8.59 7.82
N GLN A 20 15.01 7.55 7.40
CA GLN A 20 14.93 6.30 8.16
C GLN A 20 16.28 5.60 8.28
N VAL A 21 17.06 5.53 7.19
CA VAL A 21 18.42 4.97 7.20
C VAL A 21 19.33 5.79 8.11
N ASN A 22 19.29 7.12 8.03
CA ASN A 22 20.09 7.98 8.92
C ASN A 22 19.74 7.80 10.40
N LYS A 23 18.46 7.54 10.69
CA LYS A 23 17.96 7.40 12.06
C LYS A 23 18.22 6.01 12.66
N TRP A 24 18.10 4.96 11.85
CA TRP A 24 18.04 3.57 12.34
C TRP A 24 19.03 2.61 11.66
N GLY A 25 19.84 3.08 10.70
CA GLY A 25 20.68 2.24 9.86
C GLY A 25 19.90 1.51 8.76
N GLU A 26 20.60 0.68 7.99
CA GLU A 26 19.97 -0.26 7.05
C GLU A 26 19.20 -1.34 7.83
N GLN A 27 17.97 -1.64 7.40
CA GLN A 27 17.09 -2.57 8.11
C GLN A 27 16.97 -3.90 7.36
N HIS A 28 17.16 -5.00 8.09
CA HIS A 28 16.93 -6.37 7.61
C HIS A 28 16.05 -7.13 8.61
N TYR A 29 14.73 -6.92 8.53
CA TYR A 29 13.76 -7.63 9.35
C TYR A 29 13.18 -8.83 8.60
N HIS A 30 12.73 -9.84 9.35
CA HIS A 30 11.92 -10.92 8.81
C HIS A 30 10.55 -10.40 8.37
N ASP A 31 10.00 -10.94 7.29
CA ASP A 31 8.72 -10.51 6.72
C ASP A 31 7.56 -10.55 7.73
N GLY A 32 7.53 -11.59 8.57
CA GLY A 32 6.55 -11.72 9.63
C GLY A 32 5.10 -11.90 9.16
N THR A 33 4.89 -12.25 7.88
CA THR A 33 3.61 -12.54 7.24
C THR A 33 3.09 -13.93 7.60
N SER A 34 1.87 -14.24 7.15
CA SER A 34 1.20 -15.55 7.27
C SER A 34 0.95 -15.99 8.70
N ARG A 35 0.66 -15.04 9.59
CA ARG A 35 0.28 -15.30 10.97
C ARG A 35 -1.13 -15.87 11.03
N ALA A 36 -1.43 -16.50 12.17
CA ALA A 36 -2.77 -17.00 12.44
C ALA A 36 -3.79 -15.86 12.34
N GLY A 37 -4.70 -15.96 11.37
CA GLY A 37 -5.75 -14.99 11.12
C GLY A 37 -5.54 -14.11 9.88
N ASP A 38 -4.34 -14.08 9.28
CA ASP A 38 -4.06 -13.22 8.11
C ASP A 38 -4.90 -13.62 6.90
N ASP A 39 -5.04 -14.92 6.60
CA ASP A 39 -5.91 -15.40 5.51
C ASP A 39 -7.38 -14.97 5.73
N MET A 40 -7.87 -15.00 6.98
CA MET A 40 -9.21 -14.54 7.32
C MET A 40 -9.35 -13.02 7.23
N ALA A 41 -8.29 -12.27 7.53
CA ALA A 41 -8.25 -10.82 7.42
C ALA A 41 -8.26 -10.39 5.94
N ALA A 42 -7.44 -11.04 5.09
CA ALA A 42 -7.41 -10.83 3.65
C ALA A 42 -8.79 -11.07 3.01
N ASN A 43 -9.42 -12.21 3.32
CA ASN A 43 -10.75 -12.53 2.78
C ASN A 43 -11.82 -11.52 3.23
N ARG A 44 -11.76 -11.03 4.47
CA ARG A 44 -12.66 -9.99 4.99
C ARG A 44 -12.43 -8.65 4.30
N ALA A 45 -11.16 -8.24 4.17
CA ALA A 45 -10.79 -6.99 3.50
C ALA A 45 -11.24 -7.00 2.03
N ARG A 46 -11.01 -8.10 1.30
CA ARG A 46 -11.45 -8.29 -0.08
C ARG A 46 -12.97 -8.19 -0.21
N SER A 47 -13.70 -8.99 0.57
CA SER A 47 -15.17 -8.97 0.56
C SER A 47 -15.73 -7.58 0.87
N SER A 48 -15.12 -6.86 1.82
CA SER A 48 -15.54 -5.51 2.19
C SER A 48 -15.24 -4.50 1.09
N CYS A 49 -14.04 -4.54 0.49
CA CYS A 49 -13.66 -3.67 -0.61
C CYS A 49 -14.58 -3.88 -1.82
N ASP A 50 -14.83 -5.14 -2.21
CA ASP A 50 -15.67 -5.50 -3.34
C ASP A 50 -17.13 -5.06 -3.12
N ALA A 51 -17.69 -5.30 -1.93
CA ALA A 51 -19.05 -4.88 -1.59
C ALA A 51 -19.18 -3.35 -1.61
N ARG A 52 -18.20 -2.62 -1.09
CA ARG A 52 -18.20 -1.15 -1.11
C ARG A 52 -18.02 -0.61 -2.53
N ALA A 53 -17.19 -1.25 -3.36
CA ALA A 53 -17.03 -0.90 -4.76
C ALA A 53 -18.33 -1.10 -5.55
N ALA A 54 -19.03 -2.22 -5.34
CA ALA A 54 -20.32 -2.50 -5.97
C ALA A 54 -21.39 -1.45 -5.60
N LEU A 55 -21.30 -0.84 -4.42
CA LEU A 55 -22.20 0.22 -3.96
C LEU A 55 -21.74 1.64 -4.34
N GLY A 56 -20.58 1.81 -5.01
CA GLY A 56 -20.00 3.13 -5.27
C GLY A 56 -19.52 3.86 -4.00
N LEU A 57 -19.28 3.13 -2.91
CA LEU A 57 -18.86 3.63 -1.60
C LEU A 57 -17.40 3.29 -1.26
N CYS A 58 -16.66 2.70 -2.20
CA CYS A 58 -15.26 2.32 -2.00
C CYS A 58 -14.40 3.56 -1.76
N THR A 59 -13.53 3.47 -0.77
CA THR A 59 -12.59 4.54 -0.39
C THR A 59 -11.15 4.06 -0.61
N TRP A 60 -10.21 5.00 -0.69
CA TRP A 60 -8.78 4.66 -0.72
C TRP A 60 -8.34 3.78 0.45
N ARG A 61 -8.94 3.97 1.63
CA ARG A 61 -8.72 3.11 2.80
C ARG A 61 -9.12 1.67 2.52
N ASP A 62 -10.27 1.45 1.89
CA ASP A 62 -10.77 0.11 1.60
C ASP A 62 -9.82 -0.63 0.65
N ILE A 63 -9.36 0.07 -0.39
CA ILE A 63 -8.41 -0.47 -1.38
C ILE A 63 -7.07 -0.77 -0.71
N LEU A 64 -6.46 0.19 -0.01
CA LEU A 64 -5.16 -0.01 0.63
C LEU A 64 -5.21 -1.12 1.69
N ASN A 65 -6.29 -1.19 2.47
CA ASN A 65 -6.46 -2.23 3.48
C ASN A 65 -6.59 -3.61 2.85
N LYS A 66 -7.16 -3.72 1.64
CA LYS A 66 -7.19 -4.97 0.87
C LYS A 66 -5.78 -5.45 0.54
N GLU A 67 -5.00 -4.61 -0.16
CA GLU A 67 -3.65 -4.96 -0.62
C GLU A 67 -2.72 -5.27 0.56
N ILE A 68 -2.80 -4.52 1.67
CA ILE A 68 -2.00 -4.80 2.88
C ILE A 68 -2.39 -6.15 3.50
N ALA A 69 -3.68 -6.44 3.58
CA ALA A 69 -4.14 -7.71 4.16
C ALA A 69 -3.73 -8.91 3.28
N GLU A 70 -3.75 -8.74 1.96
CA GLU A 70 -3.25 -9.74 1.01
C GLU A 70 -1.74 -9.94 1.14
N ALA A 71 -0.96 -8.87 1.23
CA ALA A 71 0.48 -8.93 1.51
C ALA A 71 0.77 -9.67 2.83
N PHE A 72 0.01 -9.38 3.90
CA PHE A 72 0.19 -10.07 5.17
C PHE A 72 -0.19 -11.55 5.12
N ALA A 73 -1.11 -11.98 4.26
CA ALA A 73 -1.47 -13.39 4.11
C ALA A 73 -0.48 -14.19 3.23
N GLU A 74 0.45 -13.53 2.55
CA GLU A 74 1.33 -14.16 1.57
C GLU A 74 2.55 -14.85 2.22
N ARG A 75 2.91 -16.01 1.67
CA ARG A 75 3.97 -16.93 2.11
C ARG A 75 5.14 -16.98 1.13
N ASP A 76 4.86 -16.77 -0.15
CA ASP A 76 5.83 -16.78 -1.24
C ASP A 76 6.45 -15.38 -1.39
N PRO A 77 7.78 -15.23 -1.21
CA PRO A 77 8.46 -13.93 -1.31
C PRO A 77 8.26 -13.21 -2.66
N ILE A 78 8.09 -13.95 -3.77
CA ILE A 78 7.87 -13.36 -5.09
C ILE A 78 6.49 -12.72 -5.16
N LYS A 79 5.48 -13.41 -4.61
CA LYS A 79 4.12 -12.89 -4.53
C LYS A 79 4.02 -11.78 -3.50
N LEU A 80 4.68 -11.90 -2.35
CA LEU A 80 4.73 -10.85 -1.33
C LEU A 80 5.26 -9.54 -1.93
N ARG A 81 6.34 -9.61 -2.71
CA ARG A 81 6.85 -8.43 -3.42
C ARG A 81 5.80 -7.83 -4.36
N THR A 82 4.99 -8.65 -5.01
CA THR A 82 3.93 -8.19 -5.93
C THR A 82 2.84 -7.43 -5.17
N GLU A 83 2.36 -8.00 -4.06
CA GLU A 83 1.37 -7.37 -3.17
C GLU A 83 1.89 -6.06 -2.56
N LEU A 84 3.17 -6.03 -2.14
CA LEU A 84 3.81 -4.80 -1.63
C LEU A 84 3.93 -3.71 -2.70
N VAL A 85 4.17 -4.08 -3.96
CA VAL A 85 4.16 -3.13 -5.07
C VAL A 85 2.74 -2.61 -5.33
N GLN A 86 1.72 -3.46 -5.22
CA GLN A 86 0.32 -3.02 -5.31
C GLN A 86 -0.04 -2.04 -4.18
N CYS A 87 0.40 -2.29 -2.94
CA CYS A 87 0.26 -1.35 -1.83
C CYS A 87 0.90 0.01 -2.17
N ALA A 88 2.13 0.02 -2.67
CA ALA A 88 2.83 1.24 -3.04
C ALA A 88 2.11 2.00 -4.18
N ALA A 89 1.57 1.28 -5.17
CA ALA A 89 0.80 1.88 -6.25
C ALA A 89 -0.51 2.53 -5.76
N VAL A 90 -1.21 1.90 -4.81
CA VAL A 90 -2.41 2.47 -4.19
C VAL A 90 -2.08 3.71 -3.36
N ILE A 91 -0.97 3.68 -2.61
CA ILE A 91 -0.47 4.84 -1.85
C ILE A 91 -0.15 6.00 -2.81
N ALA A 92 0.56 5.73 -3.91
CA ALA A 92 0.89 6.74 -4.91
C ALA A 92 -0.39 7.35 -5.53
N ALA A 93 -1.37 6.53 -5.88
CA ALA A 93 -2.65 7.00 -6.42
C ALA A 93 -3.44 7.85 -5.41
N TRP A 94 -3.44 7.48 -4.13
CA TRP A 94 -4.09 8.26 -3.08
C TRP A 94 -3.39 9.61 -2.85
N LEU A 95 -2.06 9.64 -2.83
CA LEU A 95 -1.29 10.89 -2.75
C LEU A 95 -1.55 11.79 -3.96
N GLU A 96 -1.58 11.24 -5.17
CA GLU A 96 -1.92 12.00 -6.38
C GLU A 96 -3.32 12.63 -6.27
N ASP A 97 -4.31 11.88 -5.78
CA ASP A 97 -5.66 12.40 -5.58
C ASP A 97 -5.66 13.52 -4.52
N ILE A 98 -4.95 13.36 -3.40
CA ILE A 98 -4.80 14.42 -2.39
C ILE A 98 -4.20 15.68 -3.01
N ASP A 99 -3.05 15.57 -3.68
CA ASP A 99 -2.35 16.68 -4.31
C ASP A 99 -3.22 17.39 -5.36
N SER A 100 -4.03 16.64 -6.10
CA SER A 100 -4.94 17.19 -7.09
C SER A 100 -6.06 18.06 -6.48
N ARG A 101 -6.43 17.78 -5.22
CA ARG A 101 -7.45 18.55 -4.50
C ARG A 101 -6.89 19.85 -3.94
N GLU A 102 -5.61 19.88 -3.58
CA GLU A 102 -4.93 21.07 -3.04
C GLU A 102 -4.70 22.16 -4.11
N THR A 103 -4.87 21.83 -5.40
CA THR A 103 -4.70 22.77 -6.52
C THR A 103 -6.03 23.42 -6.97
N LYS A 104 -7.03 23.54 -6.09
CA LYS A 104 -8.29 24.26 -6.35
C LYS A 104 -8.53 25.42 -5.40
#